data_AF-A0A961TUG4-F1
#
_entry.id   AF-A0A961TUG4-F1
#
_cell.length_a   1.000
_cell.length_b   1.000
_cell.length_c   1.000
_cell.angle_alpha   90.00
_cell.angle_beta   90.00
_cell.angle_gamma   90.00
#
_symmetry.space_group_name_H-M   'P 1'
#
loop_
_entity.id
_entity.type
_entity.pdbx_description
1 polymer ?
#
loop_
_entity_poly.entity_id
_entity_poly.type
_entity_poly.pdbx_seq_one_letter_code
_entity_poly.pdbx_strand_id
1 'polypeptide(L)' 'MDHAARVTFIQAQVACMMAELEAMKAENRVREIQGLSPTYGEQQFLALQEKYLVSHNAVIEYLRD' A
#
# COMPACT_ATOMS: atom_id res chain seq x y z
N MET A 1 13.47 -17.32 -8.76
CA MET A 1 13.17 -17.17 -7.32
C MET A 1 12.23 -18.32 -6.96
N ASP A 2 12.47 -19.06 -5.88
CA ASP A 2 11.52 -20.11 -5.50
C ASP A 2 10.18 -19.52 -5.04
N HIS A 3 9.14 -20.35 -4.98
CA HIS A 3 7.79 -19.91 -4.62
C HIS A 3 7.74 -19.26 -3.22
N ALA A 4 8.48 -19.79 -2.25
CA ALA A 4 8.50 -19.25 -0.89
C ALA A 4 9.13 -17.86 -0.83
N ALA A 5 10.19 -17.62 -1.59
CA ALA A 5 10.83 -16.32 -1.71
C ALA A 5 9.92 -15.31 -2.44
N ARG A 6 9.15 -15.73 -3.45
CA ARG A 6 8.13 -14.87 -4.09
C ARG A 6 7.03 -14.45 -3.11
N VAL A 7 6.53 -15.38 -2.29
CA VAL A 7 5.54 -15.07 -1.24
C VAL A 7 6.11 -14.12 -0.19
N THR A 8 7.34 -14.36 0.25
CA THR A 8 8.03 -13.51 1.25
C THR A 8 8.22 -12.09 0.72
N PHE A 9 8.54 -11.93 -0.57
CA PHE A 9 8.62 -10.63 -1.21
C PHE A 9 7.30 -9.86 -1.12
N ILE A 10 6.17 -10.50 -1.44
CA ILE A 10 4.85 -9.86 -1.33
C ILE A 10 4.57 -9.42 0.11
N GLN A 11 4.87 -10.26 1.10
CA GLN A 11 4.68 -9.91 2.51
C GLN A 11 5.52 -8.69 2.91
N ALA A 12 6.76 -8.60 2.43
CA ALA A 12 7.60 -7.43 2.65
C ALA A 12 7.01 -6.18 1.98
N GLN A 13 6.47 -6.29 0.76
CA GLN A 13 5.78 -5.17 0.10
C GLN A 13 4.56 -4.71 0.90
N VAL A 14 3.75 -5.63 1.43
CA VAL A 14 2.59 -5.30 2.29
C VAL A 14 3.04 -4.56 3.54
N ALA A 15 4.10 -5.02 4.22
CA ALA A 15 4.61 -4.36 5.41
C ALA A 15 5.05 -2.91 5.14
N CYS A 16 5.77 -2.68 4.04
CA CYS A 16 6.16 -1.34 3.60
C CYS A 16 4.94 -0.47 3.23
N MET A 17 3.98 -1.03 2.49
CA MET A 17 2.75 -0.34 2.13
C MET A 17 1.97 0.11 3.36
N MET A 18 1.85 -0.75 4.37
CA MET A 18 1.14 -0.44 5.61
C MET A 18 1.80 0.71 6.38
N ALA A 19 3.14 0.75 6.41
CA ALA A 19 3.86 1.86 7.05
C ALA A 19 3.55 3.22 6.37
N GLU A 20 3.51 3.25 5.03
CA GLU A 20 3.17 4.46 4.28
C GLU A 20 1.68 4.83 4.44
N LEU A 21 0.79 3.83 4.46
CA LEU A 21 -0.63 4.06 4.71
C LEU A 21 -0.88 4.70 6.09
N GLU A 22 -0.20 4.24 7.14
CA GLU A 22 -0.32 4.85 8.46
C GLU A 22 0.24 6.28 8.49
N ALA A 23 1.31 6.56 7.74
CA ALA A 23 1.80 7.93 7.58
C ALA A 23 0.76 8.83 6.88
N MET A 24 0.12 8.35 5.81
CA MET A 24 -0.96 9.07 5.11
C MET A 24 -2.15 9.35 6.04
N LYS A 25 -2.54 8.37 6.86
CA LYS A 25 -3.61 8.53 7.86
C LYS A 25 -3.23 9.55 8.92
N ALA A 26 -1.99 9.52 9.41
CA ALA A 26 -1.51 10.48 10.39
C ALA A 26 -1.53 11.91 9.85
N GLU A 27 -1.09 12.12 8.61
CA GLU A 27 -1.14 13.45 7.97
C GLU A 27 -2.59 13.93 7.79
N ASN A 28 -3.49 13.07 7.30
CA ASN A 28 -4.90 13.41 7.21
C ASN A 28 -5.48 13.82 8.57
N ARG A 29 -5.11 13.11 9.65
CA ARG A 29 -5.55 13.45 11.00
C ARG A 29 -5.03 14.81 11.47
N VAL A 30 -3.77 15.14 11.15
CA VAL A 30 -3.21 16.47 11.44
C VAL A 30 -3.98 17.56 10.70
N ARG A 31 -4.31 17.33 9.43
CA ARG A 31 -5.08 18.28 8.62
C ARG A 31 -6.51 18.47 9.12
N GLU A 32 -7.16 17.39 9.51
CA GLU A 32 -8.48 17.43 10.13
C GLU A 32 -8.49 18.29 11.40
N ILE A 33 -7.48 18.15 12.28
CA ILE A 33 -7.31 18.98 13.48
C ILE A 33 -7.14 20.46 13.12
N GLN A 34 -6.50 20.76 11.98
CA GLN A 34 -6.32 22.12 11.47
C GLN A 34 -7.56 22.65 10.72
N GLY A 35 -8.64 21.88 10.62
CA GLY A 35 -9.83 22.24 9.84
C GLY A 35 -9.62 22.22 8.33
N LEU A 36 -8.57 21.56 7.85
CA LEU A 36 -8.27 21.40 6.44
C LEU A 36 -8.90 20.14 5.86
N SER A 37 -9.12 20.13 4.54
CA SER A 37 -9.53 18.93 3.82
C SER A 37 -8.43 17.85 3.83
N PRO A 38 -8.80 16.56 3.82
CA PRO A 38 -7.83 15.46 3.75
C PRO A 38 -7.02 15.53 2.44
N THR A 39 -5.71 15.27 2.53
CA THR A 39 -4.82 15.17 1.36
C THR A 39 -5.03 13.84 0.65
N TYR A 40 -5.24 12.76 1.41
CA TYR A 40 -5.28 11.41 0.90
C TYR A 40 -6.69 10.84 0.96
N GLY A 41 -7.20 10.39 -0.19
CA GLY A 41 -8.48 9.69 -0.32
C GLY A 41 -8.30 8.38 -1.08
N GLU A 42 -9.39 7.92 -1.68
CA GLU A 42 -9.45 6.63 -2.39
C GLU A 42 -8.41 6.51 -3.51
N GLN A 43 -8.23 7.57 -4.31
CA GLN A 43 -7.27 7.54 -5.44
C GLN A 43 -5.83 7.31 -4.97
N GLN A 44 -5.43 7.94 -3.86
CA GLN A 44 -4.08 7.77 -3.31
C GLN A 44 -3.92 6.38 -2.68
N PHE A 45 -4.99 5.81 -2.10
CA PHE A 45 -4.97 4.43 -1.62
C PHE A 45 -4.81 3.43 -2.77
N LEU A 46 -5.54 3.59 -3.88
CA LEU A 46 -5.39 2.74 -5.06
C LEU A 46 -3.98 2.86 -5.67
N ALA A 47 -3.47 4.09 -5.80
CA ALA A 47 -2.11 4.32 -6.28
C ALA A 47 -1.05 3.69 -5.36
N LEU A 48 -1.28 3.66 -4.05
CA LEU A 48 -0.40 3.01 -3.09
C LEU A 48 -0.35 1.48 -3.29
N GLN A 49 -1.48 0.83 -3.56
CA GLN A 49 -1.51 -0.60 -3.86
C GLN A 49 -0.72 -0.95 -5.13
N GLU A 50 -0.87 -0.14 -6.17
CA GLU A 50 -0.15 -0.31 -7.43
C GLU A 50 1.36 -0.09 -7.25
N LYS A 51 1.77 0.93 -6.46
CA LYS A 51 3.17 1.21 -6.13
C LYS A 51 3.88 0.00 -5.50
N TYR A 52 3.19 -0.72 -4.62
CA TYR A 52 3.74 -1.87 -3.89
C TYR A 52 3.46 -3.22 -4.57
N LEU A 53 2.81 -3.24 -5.74
CA LEU A 53 2.43 -4.47 -6.46
C LEU A 53 1.58 -5.44 -5.62
N VAL A 54 0.74 -4.91 -4.75
CA VAL A 54 -0.12 -5.71 -3.84
C VAL A 54 -1.59 -5.68 -4.21
N SER A 55 -1.93 -5.15 -5.39
CA SER A 55 -3.27 -5.32 -5.94
C SER A 55 -3.53 -6.80 -6.25
N HIS A 56 -4.79 -7.22 -6.19
CA HIS A 56 -5.17 -8.63 -6.34
C HIS A 56 -4.58 -9.27 -7.60
N ASN A 57 -4.70 -8.58 -8.74
CA ASN A 57 -4.17 -9.06 -10.01
C ASN A 57 -2.64 -9.03 -10.04
N ALA A 58 -1.99 -8.00 -9.48
CA ALA A 58 -0.54 -7.95 -9.40
C ALA A 58 0.04 -9.13 -8.62
N VAL A 59 -0.60 -9.50 -7.50
CA VAL A 59 -0.23 -10.67 -6.68
C VAL A 59 -0.41 -11.98 -7.47
N ILE A 60 -1.55 -12.16 -8.14
CA ILE A 60 -1.81 -13.37 -8.95
C ILE A 60 -0.79 -13.50 -10.08
N GLU A 61 -0.55 -12.42 -10.83
CA GLU A 61 0.40 -12.43 -11.94
C GLU A 61 1.83 -12.68 -11.46
N TYR A 62 2.24 -12.09 -10.32
CA TYR A 62 3.57 -12.29 -9.76
C TYR A 62 3.81 -13.73 -9.24
N LEU A 63 2.76 -14.39 -8.75
CA LEU A 63 2.83 -15.77 -8.25
C LEU A 63 2.54 -16.83 -9.32
N ARG A 64 2.09 -16.43 -10.51
CA ARG A 64 1.89 -17.33 -11.65
C ARG A 64 3.27 -17.87 -12.09
N ASP A 65 3.32 -19.18 -12.36
CA ASP A 65 4.55 -19.99 -12.44
C ASP A 65 5.70 -19.37 -13.26
#